data_AF-A0A0F9CLW0-F1
#
_entry.id   AF-A0A0F9CLW0-F1
#
_cell.length_a   1.000
_cell.length_b   1.000
_cell.length_c   1.000
_cell.angle_alpha   90.00
_cell.angle_beta   90.00
_cell.angle_gamma   90.00
#
_symmetry.space_group_name_H-M   'P 1'
#
loop_
_entity.id
_entity.type
_entity.pdbx_description
1 polymer ?
#
loop_
_entity_poly.entity_id
_entity_poly.type
_entity_poly.pdbx_seq_one_letter_code
_entity_poly.pdbx_strand_id
1 'polypeptide(L)'
;MKFIYNNSTGSFYSEIKRTYATPQKWLWYNPKALGLYFKGTLSTPYAADQMYLGLADTGNVDDPCLVIYDRPLNNLTNNEWQRWDIDLQDFTDIGVDLNDVKQIFIGFGDRSSPSQGGNGIVYFDDIRLYLSRCVPDRIPANFNGSSDCKVDSEDLDAMTDSWLIPANYNLTTVAPDSNNLVNWWKFDEGTGTNAADDGTAGNNGTLGGGVEPTWVDGIVGPNALLFDGDNDVVLLSSPLTIFSSSFTVSAWVKVPFTATGRVGVILGDYGLTNSIGVNLELFDDGEIRFYWAGNPNLLGSTDLRDGSWHLLTWVRDKGAGKVYGYVDGNPDFEYSGAIDDKTAVAIHRIG
;
A
#
# COMPACT_ATOMS: atom_id res chain seq x y z
N MET A 1 22.90 46.93 8.51
CA MET A 1 23.62 47.75 7.50
C MET A 1 22.63 48.60 6.73
N LYS A 2 22.85 49.92 6.61
CA LYS A 2 22.01 50.80 5.78
C LYS A 2 22.61 50.88 4.36
N PHE A 3 21.80 50.66 3.34
CA PHE A 3 22.19 50.83 1.93
C PHE A 3 21.24 51.84 1.26
N ILE A 4 21.80 52.93 0.75
CA ILE A 4 21.10 53.94 -0.04
C ILE A 4 21.50 53.73 -1.50
N TYR A 5 20.51 53.54 -2.38
CA TYR A 5 20.75 53.38 -3.82
C TYR A 5 20.01 54.45 -4.61
N ASN A 6 20.58 54.85 -5.74
CA ASN A 6 19.96 55.78 -6.67
C ASN A 6 20.34 55.40 -8.10
N ASN A 7 19.43 54.71 -8.78
CA ASN A 7 19.57 54.26 -10.16
C ASN A 7 18.74 55.12 -11.12
N SER A 8 18.20 56.25 -10.66
CA SER A 8 17.42 57.17 -11.51
C SER A 8 18.29 58.04 -12.41
N THR A 9 19.58 58.20 -12.07
CA THR A 9 20.59 58.98 -12.81
C THR A 9 21.97 58.30 -12.72
N GLY A 10 22.82 58.45 -13.74
CA GLY A 10 24.18 57.91 -13.73
C GLY A 10 24.31 56.48 -14.25
N SER A 11 25.04 55.61 -13.54
CA SER A 11 25.38 54.23 -13.96
C SER A 11 24.22 53.23 -13.91
N PHE A 12 23.04 53.64 -13.44
CA PHE A 12 21.78 52.87 -13.46
C PHE A 12 21.76 51.53 -12.70
N TYR A 13 22.78 51.25 -11.90
CA TYR A 13 22.77 50.21 -10.87
C TYR A 13 23.58 50.66 -9.66
N SER A 14 23.30 50.08 -8.49
CA SER A 14 24.00 50.35 -7.24
C SER A 14 24.31 49.03 -6.56
N GLU A 15 25.53 48.85 -6.08
CA GLU A 15 25.97 47.59 -5.48
C GLU A 15 26.91 47.81 -4.30
N ILE A 16 26.81 46.94 -3.32
CA ILE A 16 27.79 46.80 -2.25
C ILE A 16 28.44 45.42 -2.33
N LYS A 17 29.75 45.38 -2.05
CA LYS A 17 30.56 44.18 -2.14
C LYS A 17 31.30 43.93 -0.84
N ARG A 18 31.37 42.66 -0.43
CA ARG A 18 32.34 42.18 0.55
C ARG A 18 33.25 41.16 -0.10
N THR A 19 34.56 41.41 -0.04
CA THR A 19 35.60 40.46 -0.48
C THR A 19 36.22 39.79 0.74
N TYR A 20 36.26 38.46 0.75
CA TYR A 20 36.91 37.70 1.81
C TYR A 20 38.42 37.63 1.56
N ALA A 21 39.23 37.86 2.62
CA ALA A 21 40.68 37.70 2.53
C ALA A 21 41.06 36.28 2.09
N THR A 22 40.40 35.28 2.68
CA THR A 22 40.48 33.85 2.30
C THR A 22 39.12 33.40 1.75
N PRO A 23 39.07 32.66 0.63
CA PRO A 23 37.82 32.07 0.13
C PRO A 23 37.10 31.24 1.19
N GLN A 24 35.77 31.28 1.19
CA GLN A 24 34.93 30.67 2.21
C GLN A 24 34.37 29.33 1.69
N LYS A 25 34.45 28.30 2.52
CA LYS A 25 33.88 26.97 2.26
C LYS A 25 32.49 26.86 2.85
N TRP A 26 31.47 27.22 2.08
CA TRP A 26 30.09 27.28 2.60
C TRP A 26 29.49 25.89 2.79
N LEU A 27 29.96 24.87 2.07
CA LEU A 27 29.39 23.52 2.13
C LEU A 27 29.84 22.66 3.33
N TRP A 28 30.66 23.18 4.25
CA TRP A 28 31.24 22.38 5.34
C TRP A 28 30.20 21.64 6.21
N TYR A 29 29.06 22.29 6.48
CA TYR A 29 27.96 21.69 7.24
C TYR A 29 26.75 21.34 6.37
N ASN A 30 26.91 21.23 5.04
CA ASN A 30 25.83 20.99 4.09
C ASN A 30 24.61 21.94 4.24
N PRO A 31 24.82 23.28 4.35
CA PRO A 31 23.70 24.21 4.26
C PRO A 31 23.02 24.09 2.90
N LYS A 32 21.74 24.42 2.87
CA LYS A 32 20.92 24.42 1.64
C LYS A 32 20.36 25.79 1.29
N ALA A 33 20.31 26.74 2.24
CA ALA A 33 19.77 28.06 1.98
C ALA A 33 20.64 29.17 2.56
N LEU A 34 20.62 30.33 1.89
CA LEU A 34 21.12 31.59 2.41
C LEU A 34 19.92 32.50 2.75
N GLY A 35 19.84 32.93 4.00
CA GLY A 35 18.85 33.91 4.45
C GLY A 35 19.46 35.31 4.48
N LEU A 36 18.74 36.28 3.92
CA LEU A 36 19.05 37.71 3.99
C LEU A 36 17.85 38.44 4.61
N TYR A 37 18.02 39.05 5.79
CA TYR A 37 16.99 39.93 6.36
C TYR A 37 17.11 41.33 5.79
N PHE A 38 15.98 41.92 5.42
CA PHE A 38 15.92 43.29 4.93
C PHE A 38 14.65 44.00 5.40
N LYS A 39 14.70 45.33 5.42
CA LYS A 39 13.53 46.20 5.48
C LYS A 39 13.79 47.49 4.72
N GLY A 40 12.79 47.97 4.00
CA GLY A 40 12.80 49.27 3.37
C GLY A 40 12.51 50.42 4.34
N THR A 41 12.31 51.59 3.76
CA THR A 41 11.72 52.74 4.45
C THR A 41 10.46 53.19 3.75
N LEU A 42 9.41 53.47 4.52
CA LEU A 42 8.24 54.18 4.01
C LEU A 42 8.62 55.63 3.70
N SER A 43 8.82 55.95 2.43
CA SER A 43 8.87 57.36 2.03
C SER A 43 8.63 57.50 0.53
N THR A 44 7.60 58.28 0.20
CA THR A 44 7.57 58.99 -1.07
C THR A 44 8.79 59.94 -1.13
N PRO A 45 9.47 60.09 -2.28
CA PRO A 45 9.13 59.61 -3.62
C PRO A 45 9.94 58.37 -4.08
N TYR A 46 10.32 57.44 -3.20
CA TYR A 46 11.15 56.29 -3.61
C TYR A 46 10.38 55.26 -4.45
N ALA A 47 10.99 54.86 -5.57
CA ALA A 47 10.55 53.74 -6.41
C ALA A 47 11.51 52.57 -6.22
N ALA A 48 10.99 51.41 -5.80
CA ALA A 48 11.79 50.20 -5.66
C ALA A 48 12.42 49.81 -7.00
N ASP A 49 13.66 49.33 -6.97
CA ASP A 49 14.35 48.78 -8.13
C ASP A 49 14.64 47.29 -7.90
N GLN A 50 14.94 46.55 -8.96
CA GLN A 50 15.17 45.10 -8.89
C GLN A 50 16.35 44.80 -7.97
N MET A 51 16.11 44.13 -6.84
CA MET A 51 17.17 43.66 -5.94
C MET A 51 17.75 42.34 -6.45
N TYR A 52 19.04 42.15 -6.25
CA TYR A 52 19.73 40.87 -6.49
C TYR A 52 20.81 40.60 -5.43
N LEU A 53 21.16 39.32 -5.29
CA LEU A 53 22.31 38.87 -4.53
C LEU A 53 23.30 38.19 -5.47
N GLY A 54 24.56 38.59 -5.42
CA GLY A 54 25.63 37.99 -6.23
C GLY A 54 26.64 37.22 -5.38
N LEU A 55 27.15 36.12 -5.93
CA LEU A 55 28.31 35.41 -5.41
C LEU A 55 29.38 35.27 -6.49
N ALA A 56 30.63 35.41 -6.09
CA ALA A 56 31.78 35.04 -6.91
C ALA A 56 32.72 34.13 -6.11
N ASP A 57 33.19 33.08 -6.75
CA ASP A 57 34.36 32.31 -6.35
C ASP A 57 35.67 32.98 -6.81
N THR A 58 36.82 32.36 -6.58
CA THR A 58 38.11 32.95 -6.95
C THR A 58 38.25 33.10 -8.47
N GLY A 59 37.55 32.29 -9.26
CA GLY A 59 37.63 32.27 -10.72
C GLY A 59 36.82 33.35 -11.43
N ASN A 60 35.79 33.92 -10.78
CA ASN A 60 34.84 34.85 -11.40
C ASN A 60 34.64 36.17 -10.61
N VAL A 61 35.68 36.64 -9.91
CA VAL A 61 35.60 37.88 -9.09
C VAL A 61 35.18 39.15 -9.83
N ASP A 62 35.32 39.19 -11.15
CA ASP A 62 34.94 40.34 -11.98
C ASP A 62 33.50 40.21 -12.54
N ASP A 63 32.96 38.99 -12.58
CA ASP A 63 31.65 38.66 -13.14
C ASP A 63 30.88 37.69 -12.21
N PRO A 64 30.34 38.19 -11.09
CA PRO A 64 29.63 37.36 -10.13
C PRO A 64 28.32 36.83 -10.70
N CYS A 65 28.00 35.60 -10.34
CA CYS A 65 26.71 35.01 -10.66
C CYS A 65 25.62 35.60 -9.75
N LEU A 66 24.49 35.99 -10.34
CA LEU A 66 23.43 36.73 -9.66
C LEU A 66 22.16 35.89 -9.51
N VAL A 67 21.59 35.90 -8.30
CA VAL A 67 20.22 35.45 -8.04
C VAL A 67 19.34 36.67 -7.86
N ILE A 68 18.23 36.72 -8.59
CA ILE A 68 17.33 37.87 -8.64
C ILE A 68 16.24 37.71 -7.57
N TYR A 69 15.91 38.81 -6.87
CA TYR A 69 14.79 38.83 -5.93
C TYR A 69 13.48 38.57 -6.67
N ASP A 70 12.82 37.48 -6.32
CA ASP A 70 11.71 36.84 -7.04
C ASP A 70 10.32 37.23 -6.50
N ARG A 71 10.26 38.14 -5.51
CA ARG A 71 9.01 38.55 -4.85
C ARG A 71 8.62 39.99 -5.20
N PRO A 72 7.39 40.44 -4.87
CA PRO A 72 6.93 41.78 -5.18
C PRO A 72 7.89 42.89 -4.71
N LEU A 73 8.27 43.79 -5.61
CA LEU A 73 9.25 44.86 -5.32
C LEU A 73 8.78 45.87 -4.27
N ASN A 74 7.47 45.97 -4.00
CA ASN A 74 6.94 46.78 -2.90
C ASN A 74 7.37 46.27 -1.51
N ASN A 75 7.84 45.02 -1.39
CA ASN A 75 8.49 44.54 -0.18
C ASN A 75 9.75 45.34 0.17
N LEU A 76 10.46 45.87 -0.84
CA LEU A 76 11.68 46.65 -0.67
C LEU A 76 11.44 48.06 -0.09
N THR A 77 10.18 48.51 -0.05
CA THR A 77 9.77 49.76 0.61
C THR A 77 9.00 49.52 1.92
N ASN A 78 8.72 48.27 2.28
CA ASN A 78 8.07 47.91 3.53
C ASN A 78 9.02 48.17 4.73
N ASN A 79 8.54 48.87 5.76
CA ASN A 79 9.34 49.17 6.96
C ASN A 79 9.40 48.04 7.99
N GLU A 80 8.79 46.90 7.71
CA GLU A 80 8.88 45.69 8.52
C GLU A 80 10.05 44.80 8.09
N TRP A 81 10.67 44.12 9.06
CA TRP A 81 11.72 43.15 8.76
C TRP A 81 11.14 41.93 8.07
N GLN A 82 11.71 41.62 6.91
CA GLN A 82 11.38 40.47 6.10
C GLN A 82 12.65 39.66 5.82
N ARG A 83 12.48 38.39 5.48
CA ARG A 83 13.58 37.51 5.08
C ARG A 83 13.41 37.10 3.63
N TRP A 84 14.49 37.20 2.87
CA TRP A 84 14.63 36.52 1.60
C TRP A 84 15.40 35.23 1.82
N ASP A 85 14.75 34.10 1.54
CA ASP A 85 15.36 32.77 1.54
C ASP A 85 15.76 32.40 0.11
N ILE A 86 17.06 32.22 -0.11
CA ILE A 86 17.66 31.87 -1.39
C ILE A 86 18.15 30.43 -1.31
N ASP A 87 17.77 29.58 -2.28
CA ASP A 87 18.32 28.23 -2.38
C ASP A 87 19.78 28.33 -2.82
N LEU A 88 20.69 27.66 -2.13
CA LEU A 88 22.09 27.63 -2.55
C LEU A 88 22.26 26.92 -3.90
N GLN A 89 21.31 26.06 -4.28
CA GLN A 89 21.26 25.44 -5.60
C GLN A 89 21.14 26.49 -6.72
N ASP A 90 20.40 27.59 -6.46
CA ASP A 90 20.22 28.69 -7.42
C ASP A 90 21.57 29.29 -7.86
N PHE A 91 22.59 29.25 -6.99
CA PHE A 91 23.96 29.70 -7.30
C PHE A 91 24.81 28.62 -7.99
N THR A 92 24.70 27.36 -7.58
CA THR A 92 25.46 26.28 -8.22
C THR A 92 24.99 26.00 -9.64
N ASP A 93 23.69 26.17 -9.91
CA ASP A 93 23.09 25.98 -11.24
C ASP A 93 23.62 27.00 -12.27
N ILE A 94 24.05 28.18 -11.79
CA ILE A 94 24.64 29.25 -12.58
C ILE A 94 26.17 29.32 -12.45
N GLY A 95 26.80 28.28 -11.89
CA GLY A 95 28.24 28.04 -11.99
C GLY A 95 29.11 28.50 -10.81
N VAL A 96 28.53 28.88 -9.66
CA VAL A 96 29.33 29.25 -8.46
C VAL A 96 29.87 28.01 -7.75
N ASP A 97 31.19 27.97 -7.48
CA ASP A 97 31.74 27.00 -6.53
C ASP A 97 31.56 27.46 -5.07
N LEU A 98 30.57 26.88 -4.38
CA LEU A 98 30.29 27.17 -2.98
C LEU A 98 31.37 26.69 -1.99
N ASN A 99 32.41 25.98 -2.43
CA ASN A 99 33.60 25.70 -1.63
C ASN A 99 34.67 26.80 -1.72
N ASP A 100 34.51 27.77 -2.61
CA ASP A 100 35.52 28.78 -2.90
C ASP A 100 34.95 30.21 -2.95
N VAL A 101 33.89 30.49 -2.19
CA VAL A 101 33.19 31.79 -2.23
C VAL A 101 34.14 32.91 -1.80
N LYS A 102 34.52 33.78 -2.74
CA LYS A 102 35.47 34.88 -2.57
C LYS A 102 34.79 36.22 -2.31
N GLN A 103 33.61 36.44 -2.91
CA GLN A 103 32.88 37.70 -2.80
C GLN A 103 31.37 37.47 -2.66
N ILE A 104 30.73 38.35 -1.91
CA ILE A 104 29.27 38.48 -1.84
C ILE A 104 28.87 39.90 -2.20
N PHE A 105 27.80 40.02 -2.96
CA PHE A 105 27.26 41.27 -3.48
C PHE A 105 25.79 41.38 -3.13
N ILE A 106 25.36 42.59 -2.76
CA ILE A 106 23.94 42.96 -2.72
C ILE A 106 23.79 44.18 -3.60
N GLY A 107 22.87 44.13 -4.57
CA GLY A 107 22.70 45.22 -5.51
C GLY A 107 21.26 45.46 -5.92
N PHE A 108 21.08 46.61 -6.57
CA PHE A 108 19.82 47.10 -7.12
C PHE A 108 20.02 47.54 -8.58
N GLY A 109 19.06 47.22 -9.45
CA GLY A 109 19.10 47.47 -10.89
C GLY A 109 19.54 46.23 -11.67
N ASP A 110 20.02 46.43 -12.89
CA ASP A 110 20.57 45.37 -13.74
C ASP A 110 22.06 45.63 -14.00
N ARG A 111 22.92 44.73 -13.53
CA ARG A 111 24.38 44.81 -13.71
C ARG A 111 24.79 44.57 -15.16
N SER A 112 24.09 43.66 -15.84
CA SER A 112 24.42 43.21 -17.19
C SER A 112 23.92 44.18 -18.26
N SER A 113 22.75 44.79 -18.02
CA SER A 113 22.10 45.74 -18.92
C SER A 113 21.55 46.95 -18.17
N PRO A 114 22.42 47.85 -17.65
CA PRO A 114 21.98 48.97 -16.82
C PRO A 114 21.01 49.90 -17.54
N SER A 115 19.84 50.13 -16.94
CA SER A 115 18.79 51.00 -17.48
C SER A 115 18.15 51.81 -16.36
N GLN A 116 17.58 52.97 -16.70
CA GLN A 116 17.04 53.91 -15.72
C GLN A 116 16.06 53.21 -14.77
N GLY A 117 16.40 53.22 -13.48
CA GLY A 117 15.68 52.50 -12.44
C GLY A 117 15.26 53.38 -11.28
N GLY A 118 15.06 52.73 -10.15
CA GLY A 118 14.51 53.32 -8.93
C GLY A 118 15.56 53.92 -8.00
N ASN A 119 15.11 54.38 -6.85
CA ASN A 119 15.97 54.85 -5.77
C ASN A 119 15.31 54.55 -4.42
N GLY A 120 16.12 54.33 -3.39
CA GLY A 120 15.58 53.95 -2.08
C GLY A 120 16.62 53.74 -1.01
N ILE A 121 16.10 53.39 0.18
CA ILE A 121 16.90 53.04 1.36
C ILE A 121 16.42 51.67 1.84
N VAL A 122 17.34 50.71 1.90
CA VAL A 122 17.10 49.38 2.45
C VAL A 122 18.10 49.11 3.57
N TYR A 123 17.61 48.60 4.69
CA TYR A 123 18.41 48.10 5.78
C TYR A 123 18.52 46.59 5.64
N PHE A 124 19.74 46.07 5.69
CA PHE A 124 20.02 44.65 5.69
C PHE A 124 20.55 44.21 7.04
N ASP A 125 20.18 43.02 7.48
CA ASP A 125 20.73 42.36 8.65
C ASP A 125 20.79 40.84 8.44
N ASP A 126 21.39 40.13 9.38
CA ASP A 126 21.35 38.66 9.49
C ASP A 126 21.49 37.91 8.17
N ILE A 127 22.69 38.02 7.58
CA ILE A 127 23.12 37.21 6.43
C ILE A 127 23.64 35.88 6.96
N ARG A 128 22.89 34.80 6.80
CA ARG A 128 23.19 33.51 7.44
C ARG A 128 22.93 32.31 6.52
N LEU A 129 23.82 31.32 6.59
CA LEU A 129 23.61 30.01 5.97
C LEU A 129 22.78 29.13 6.90
N TYR A 130 21.89 28.35 6.31
CA TYR A 130 21.01 27.44 7.02
C TYR A 130 21.06 26.05 6.40
N LEU A 131 20.95 25.02 7.24
CA LEU A 131 20.67 23.65 6.82
C LEU A 131 19.33 23.58 6.05
N SER A 132 19.05 22.42 5.47
CA SER A 132 17.72 22.15 4.91
C SER A 132 16.65 22.52 5.94
N ARG A 133 15.72 23.38 5.52
CA ARG A 133 14.57 23.82 6.29
C ARG A 133 13.41 24.04 5.35
N CYS A 134 12.19 23.84 5.83
CA CYS A 134 11.04 24.18 5.02
C CYS A 134 10.97 25.71 4.76
N VAL A 135 10.70 26.07 3.51
CA VAL A 135 10.33 27.43 3.09
C VAL A 135 8.92 27.34 2.49
N PRO A 136 7.87 27.66 3.26
CA PRO A 136 6.47 27.53 2.82
C PRO A 136 6.18 28.23 1.48
N ASP A 137 6.86 29.35 1.22
CA ASP A 137 6.74 30.12 -0.03
C ASP A 137 7.25 29.37 -1.29
N ARG A 138 7.94 28.24 -1.14
CA ARG A 138 8.60 27.48 -2.23
C ARG A 138 8.08 26.04 -2.41
N ILE A 139 6.94 25.65 -1.82
CA ILE A 139 6.43 24.26 -1.89
C ILE A 139 5.21 24.12 -2.81
N PRO A 140 5.27 23.24 -3.84
CA PRO A 140 4.09 22.76 -4.56
C PRO A 140 3.24 21.82 -3.67
N ALA A 141 1.92 21.91 -3.77
CA ALA A 141 0.96 21.16 -2.94
C ALA A 141 1.25 19.64 -2.84
N ASN A 142 1.22 19.09 -1.62
CA ASN A 142 1.07 17.65 -1.34
C ASN A 142 0.01 17.42 -0.25
N PHE A 143 -0.46 16.16 -0.13
CA PHE A 143 -1.77 15.82 0.41
C PHE A 143 -1.83 15.72 1.94
N ASN A 144 -2.08 16.84 2.63
CA ASN A 144 -2.39 16.84 4.06
C ASN A 144 -3.27 18.02 4.56
N GLY A 145 -3.79 18.88 3.69
CA GLY A 145 -4.73 19.92 4.11
C GLY A 145 -4.13 21.11 4.89
N SER A 146 -2.84 21.07 5.26
CA SER A 146 -2.09 22.27 5.58
C SER A 146 -0.76 22.20 4.84
N SER A 147 -0.56 23.08 3.85
CA SER A 147 0.73 23.24 3.16
C SER A 147 1.77 23.83 4.14
N ASP A 148 2.05 23.11 5.22
CA ASP A 148 2.83 23.52 6.38
C ASP A 148 4.14 22.73 6.48
N CYS A 149 4.34 21.78 5.56
CA CYS A 149 5.54 20.97 5.40
C CYS A 149 6.02 20.27 6.66
N LYS A 150 5.06 19.89 7.51
CA LYS A 150 5.22 18.85 8.52
C LYS A 150 4.49 17.62 8.03
N VAL A 151 5.06 16.45 8.33
CA VAL A 151 4.29 15.21 8.31
C VAL A 151 3.74 15.05 9.71
N ASP A 152 2.47 15.39 9.89
CA ASP A 152 1.80 15.26 11.18
C ASP A 152 0.52 14.44 11.10
N SER A 153 -0.30 14.49 12.15
CA SER A 153 -1.54 13.73 12.21
C SER A 153 -2.54 14.14 11.13
N GLU A 154 -2.50 15.37 10.63
CA GLU A 154 -3.38 15.84 9.56
C GLU A 154 -2.99 15.20 8.21
N ASP A 155 -1.69 14.97 7.97
CA ASP A 155 -1.19 14.19 6.82
C ASP A 155 -1.58 12.74 6.91
N LEU A 156 -1.42 12.17 8.10
CA LEU A 156 -1.74 10.78 8.33
C LEU A 156 -3.25 10.55 8.15
N ASP A 157 -4.08 11.46 8.68
CA ASP A 157 -5.52 11.46 8.49
C ASP A 157 -5.88 11.59 7.00
N ALA A 158 -5.24 12.50 6.26
CA ALA A 158 -5.46 12.64 4.81
C ALA A 158 -5.05 11.39 4.02
N MET A 159 -3.96 10.72 4.41
CA MET A 159 -3.52 9.45 3.82
C MET A 159 -4.50 8.32 4.13
N THR A 160 -4.95 8.20 5.39
CA THR A 160 -5.91 7.16 5.79
C THR A 160 -7.29 7.39 5.19
N ASP A 161 -7.74 8.64 5.10
CA ASP A 161 -9.02 8.99 4.48
C ASP A 161 -8.97 8.70 2.97
N SER A 162 -7.86 8.99 2.30
CA SER A 162 -7.72 8.72 0.86
C SER A 162 -7.57 7.24 0.51
N TRP A 163 -7.02 6.42 1.41
CA TRP A 163 -6.83 4.97 1.20
C TRP A 163 -8.00 4.11 1.70
N LEU A 164 -8.80 4.60 2.66
CA LEU A 164 -9.86 3.80 3.29
C LEU A 164 -11.29 4.31 3.04
N ILE A 165 -11.50 5.53 2.50
CA ILE A 165 -12.84 6.16 2.44
C ILE A 165 -13.50 6.26 1.04
N PRO A 166 -12.86 6.13 -0.13
CA PRO A 166 -13.67 6.02 -1.34
C PRO A 166 -14.35 4.64 -1.34
N ALA A 167 -15.65 4.66 -1.06
CA ALA A 167 -16.64 3.57 -1.10
C ALA A 167 -16.79 2.90 -2.49
N ASN A 168 -15.75 2.95 -3.33
CA ASN A 168 -15.76 2.49 -4.73
C ASN A 168 -14.67 1.45 -5.00
N TYR A 169 -14.13 0.78 -3.97
CA TYR A 169 -13.57 -0.54 -4.22
C TYR A 169 -14.74 -1.47 -4.53
N ASN A 170 -15.05 -1.60 -5.82
CA ASN A 170 -15.76 -2.76 -6.32
C ASN A 170 -14.83 -3.95 -6.14
N LEU A 171 -14.83 -4.52 -4.94
CA LEU A 171 -14.38 -5.89 -4.71
C LEU A 171 -15.36 -6.79 -5.43
N THR A 172 -15.25 -6.87 -6.75
CA THR A 172 -15.88 -7.94 -7.49
C THR A 172 -15.16 -9.19 -7.08
N THR A 173 -15.76 -9.99 -6.21
CA THR A 173 -15.34 -11.36 -5.95
C THR A 173 -15.39 -12.10 -7.28
N VAL A 174 -14.25 -12.25 -7.92
CA VAL A 174 -14.12 -13.10 -9.10
C VAL A 174 -14.03 -14.52 -8.58
N ALA A 175 -14.89 -15.40 -9.09
CA ALA A 175 -14.77 -16.82 -8.79
C ALA A 175 -13.33 -17.27 -9.10
N PRO A 176 -12.70 -18.09 -8.24
CA PRO A 176 -11.34 -18.55 -8.49
C PRO A 176 -11.26 -19.19 -9.88
N ASP A 177 -10.16 -18.92 -10.58
CA ASP A 177 -9.91 -19.44 -11.93
C ASP A 177 -10.05 -20.98 -11.94
N SER A 178 -10.92 -21.50 -12.79
CA SER A 178 -11.20 -22.93 -12.92
C SER A 178 -10.08 -23.71 -13.61
N ASN A 179 -9.02 -23.04 -14.09
CA ASN A 179 -7.88 -23.69 -14.76
C ASN A 179 -7.22 -24.81 -13.93
N ASN A 180 -7.34 -24.78 -12.60
CA ASN A 180 -6.80 -25.81 -11.71
C ASN A 180 -7.90 -26.63 -10.99
N LEU A 181 -9.16 -26.56 -11.45
CA LEU A 181 -10.25 -27.35 -10.88
C LEU A 181 -10.11 -28.82 -11.30
N VAL A 182 -9.85 -29.68 -10.31
CA VAL A 182 -9.60 -31.11 -10.55
C VAL A 182 -10.91 -31.91 -10.60
N ASN A 183 -11.73 -31.80 -9.54
CA ASN A 183 -13.05 -32.45 -9.46
C ASN A 183 -14.10 -31.41 -9.08
N TRP A 184 -15.32 -31.56 -9.59
CA TRP A 184 -16.47 -30.75 -9.24
C TRP A 184 -17.78 -31.54 -9.35
N TRP A 185 -18.27 -32.03 -8.21
CA TRP A 185 -19.61 -32.62 -8.11
C TRP A 185 -20.61 -31.53 -7.76
N LYS A 186 -21.38 -31.09 -8.75
CA LYS A 186 -22.39 -30.05 -8.57
C LYS A 186 -23.67 -30.56 -7.93
N PHE A 187 -23.96 -31.84 -8.13
CA PHE A 187 -25.22 -32.47 -7.75
C PHE A 187 -26.43 -31.80 -8.42
N ASP A 188 -26.30 -31.43 -9.71
CA ASP A 188 -27.38 -30.77 -10.47
C ASP A 188 -28.33 -31.78 -11.16
N GLU A 189 -28.02 -33.08 -11.18
CA GLU A 189 -28.76 -34.11 -11.92
C GLU A 189 -30.21 -34.26 -11.45
N GLY A 190 -30.45 -34.15 -10.14
CA GLY A 190 -31.78 -34.16 -9.52
C GLY A 190 -32.56 -35.48 -9.63
N THR A 191 -32.03 -36.48 -10.33
CA THR A 191 -32.65 -37.79 -10.56
C THR A 191 -31.62 -38.88 -10.82
N GLY A 192 -32.01 -40.13 -10.57
CA GLY A 192 -31.14 -41.29 -10.78
C GLY A 192 -30.01 -41.35 -9.76
N THR A 193 -28.98 -42.15 -10.07
CA THR A 193 -27.91 -42.52 -9.14
C THR A 193 -26.54 -41.98 -9.55
N ASN A 194 -26.46 -41.15 -10.59
CA ASN A 194 -25.21 -40.60 -11.07
C ASN A 194 -24.96 -39.21 -10.48
N ALA A 195 -23.75 -38.97 -9.99
CA ALA A 195 -23.22 -37.66 -9.65
C ALA A 195 -22.03 -37.37 -10.56
N ALA A 196 -22.21 -36.55 -11.59
CA ALA A 196 -21.15 -36.25 -12.54
C ALA A 196 -20.05 -35.40 -11.89
N ASP A 197 -18.81 -35.69 -12.27
CA ASP A 197 -17.67 -34.82 -12.05
C ASP A 197 -17.52 -33.90 -13.28
N ASP A 198 -17.87 -32.63 -13.10
CA ASP A 198 -17.72 -31.58 -14.12
C ASP A 198 -16.31 -30.96 -14.12
N GLY A 199 -15.40 -31.51 -13.32
CA GLY A 199 -13.98 -31.18 -13.34
C GLY A 199 -13.22 -31.84 -14.49
N THR A 200 -11.90 -31.84 -14.37
CA THR A 200 -11.00 -32.40 -15.39
C THR A 200 -10.64 -33.87 -15.13
N ALA A 201 -10.94 -34.40 -13.94
CA ALA A 201 -10.59 -35.75 -13.54
C ALA A 201 -11.56 -36.83 -14.06
N GLY A 202 -12.83 -36.48 -14.31
CA GLY A 202 -13.86 -37.44 -14.72
C GLY A 202 -14.17 -38.47 -13.64
N ASN A 203 -13.98 -38.11 -12.37
CA ASN A 203 -14.20 -38.96 -11.20
C ASN A 203 -15.68 -38.96 -10.80
N ASN A 204 -16.55 -39.40 -11.70
CA ASN A 204 -17.99 -39.49 -11.45
C ASN A 204 -18.26 -40.33 -10.20
N GLY A 205 -19.31 -39.95 -9.47
CA GLY A 205 -19.84 -40.67 -8.32
C GLY A 205 -21.11 -41.44 -8.64
N THR A 206 -21.32 -42.53 -7.90
CA THR A 206 -22.58 -43.28 -7.90
C THR A 206 -23.18 -43.25 -6.51
N LEU A 207 -24.41 -42.77 -6.38
CA LEU A 207 -25.20 -42.79 -5.16
C LEU A 207 -25.38 -44.26 -4.71
N GLY A 208 -25.20 -44.52 -3.42
CA GLY A 208 -25.30 -45.85 -2.84
C GLY A 208 -25.12 -45.83 -1.33
N GLY A 209 -24.75 -46.97 -0.75
CA GLY A 209 -24.66 -47.11 0.72
C GLY A 209 -25.54 -48.18 1.33
N GLY A 210 -26.46 -48.74 0.54
CA GLY A 210 -27.51 -49.66 0.99
C GLY A 210 -28.84 -49.01 0.69
N VAL A 211 -29.05 -47.80 1.22
CA VAL A 211 -30.02 -46.81 0.74
C VAL A 211 -29.27 -45.73 -0.06
N GLU A 212 -29.95 -45.09 -1.00
CA GLU A 212 -29.39 -44.01 -1.81
C GLU A 212 -29.78 -42.67 -1.19
N PRO A 213 -28.85 -41.69 -1.13
CA PRO A 213 -29.20 -40.33 -0.72
C PRO A 213 -30.26 -39.74 -1.65
N THR A 214 -31.07 -38.84 -1.11
CA THR A 214 -32.21 -38.26 -1.83
C THR A 214 -31.89 -36.89 -2.41
N TRP A 215 -32.43 -36.59 -3.59
CA TRP A 215 -32.29 -35.28 -4.22
C TRP A 215 -33.21 -34.25 -3.54
N VAL A 216 -32.65 -33.10 -3.18
CA VAL A 216 -33.34 -31.95 -2.54
C VAL A 216 -32.90 -30.63 -3.17
N ASP A 217 -33.57 -29.52 -2.83
CA ASP A 217 -33.17 -28.19 -3.33
C ASP A 217 -31.78 -27.76 -2.79
N GLY A 218 -30.91 -27.33 -3.69
CA GLY A 218 -29.55 -26.89 -3.38
C GLY A 218 -29.40 -25.38 -3.10
N ILE A 219 -28.22 -24.98 -2.63
CA ILE A 219 -27.83 -23.56 -2.47
C ILE A 219 -27.13 -22.99 -3.71
N VAL A 220 -26.38 -23.83 -4.42
CA VAL A 220 -25.76 -23.54 -5.71
C VAL A 220 -26.31 -24.54 -6.71
N GLY A 221 -26.88 -24.05 -7.80
CA GLY A 221 -27.61 -24.89 -8.74
C GLY A 221 -29.01 -25.29 -8.22
N PRO A 222 -29.77 -26.07 -8.99
CA PRO A 222 -31.13 -26.49 -8.62
C PRO A 222 -31.19 -27.52 -7.49
N ASN A 223 -30.16 -28.35 -7.31
CA ASN A 223 -30.27 -29.59 -6.53
C ASN A 223 -29.08 -29.78 -5.56
N ALA A 224 -29.26 -30.64 -4.58
CA ALA A 224 -28.26 -31.17 -3.65
C ALA A 224 -28.66 -32.59 -3.20
N LEU A 225 -27.78 -33.25 -2.45
CA LEU A 225 -28.06 -34.56 -1.84
C LEU A 225 -28.32 -34.42 -0.34
N LEU A 226 -29.40 -35.05 0.12
CA LEU A 226 -29.71 -35.26 1.53
C LEU A 226 -29.25 -36.65 1.93
N PHE A 227 -28.34 -36.68 2.89
CA PHE A 227 -27.84 -37.88 3.56
C PHE A 227 -28.59 -38.07 4.87
N ASP A 228 -29.06 -39.29 5.14
CA ASP A 228 -29.87 -39.60 6.34
C ASP A 228 -29.08 -39.75 7.65
N GLY A 229 -27.74 -39.80 7.55
CA GLY A 229 -26.82 -39.96 8.67
C GLY A 229 -26.56 -41.41 9.09
N ASP A 230 -27.01 -42.40 8.33
CA ASP A 230 -26.75 -43.83 8.59
C ASP A 230 -25.74 -44.42 7.60
N ASN A 231 -26.15 -44.61 6.34
CA ASN A 231 -25.33 -45.34 5.37
C ASN A 231 -25.25 -44.72 3.97
N ASP A 232 -25.98 -43.63 3.72
CA ASP A 232 -25.96 -42.92 2.44
C ASP A 232 -24.56 -42.43 2.07
N VAL A 233 -24.12 -42.70 0.85
CA VAL A 233 -22.84 -42.22 0.30
C VAL A 233 -22.92 -41.99 -1.20
N VAL A 234 -22.03 -41.16 -1.71
CA VAL A 234 -21.61 -41.15 -3.11
C VAL A 234 -20.29 -41.89 -3.22
N LEU A 235 -20.30 -43.00 -3.95
CA LEU A 235 -19.13 -43.82 -4.26
C LEU A 235 -18.42 -43.23 -5.48
N LEU A 236 -17.24 -42.66 -5.29
CA LEU A 236 -16.45 -42.14 -6.41
C LEU A 236 -15.98 -43.29 -7.34
N SER A 237 -15.60 -42.98 -8.57
CA SER A 237 -15.17 -43.99 -9.54
C SER A 237 -13.67 -44.28 -9.47
N SER A 238 -12.88 -43.41 -8.84
CA SER A 238 -11.43 -43.54 -8.73
C SER A 238 -10.86 -42.91 -7.44
N PRO A 239 -9.70 -43.38 -6.95
CA PRO A 239 -9.00 -42.76 -5.82
C PRO A 239 -8.56 -41.32 -6.15
N LEU A 240 -8.65 -40.43 -5.16
CA LEU A 240 -8.21 -39.04 -5.30
C LEU A 240 -6.68 -38.92 -5.34
N THR A 241 -6.18 -38.03 -6.18
CA THR A 241 -4.74 -37.85 -6.44
C THR A 241 -4.16 -36.57 -5.81
N ILE A 242 -4.94 -35.86 -5.00
CA ILE A 242 -4.60 -34.52 -4.48
C ILE A 242 -3.69 -34.52 -3.24
N PHE A 243 -3.52 -35.68 -2.59
CA PHE A 243 -2.94 -35.77 -1.24
C PHE A 243 -1.40 -35.73 -1.17
N SER A 244 -0.71 -35.55 -2.30
CA SER A 244 0.75 -35.39 -2.38
C SER A 244 1.19 -33.97 -2.77
N SER A 245 0.25 -33.05 -2.99
CA SER A 245 0.49 -31.65 -3.35
C SER A 245 -0.23 -30.68 -2.42
N SER A 246 -0.06 -29.38 -2.67
CA SER A 246 -1.02 -28.39 -2.16
C SER A 246 -2.38 -28.65 -2.79
N PHE A 247 -3.45 -28.46 -2.03
CA PHE A 247 -4.81 -28.61 -2.52
C PHE A 247 -5.78 -27.75 -1.71
N THR A 248 -6.93 -27.49 -2.32
CA THR A 248 -8.10 -26.90 -1.68
C THR A 248 -9.30 -27.79 -1.97
N VAL A 249 -10.10 -28.09 -0.94
CA VAL A 249 -11.40 -28.76 -1.09
C VAL A 249 -12.43 -27.86 -0.44
N SER A 250 -13.52 -27.59 -1.17
CA SER A 250 -14.64 -26.81 -0.67
C SER A 250 -15.95 -27.55 -0.89
N ALA A 251 -16.89 -27.41 0.05
CA ALA A 251 -18.22 -28.00 -0.03
C ALA A 251 -19.26 -27.12 0.64
N TRP A 252 -20.43 -27.01 0.01
CA TRP A 252 -21.62 -26.48 0.67
C TRP A 252 -22.29 -27.59 1.47
N VAL A 253 -22.56 -27.33 2.74
CA VAL A 253 -23.26 -28.26 3.63
C VAL A 253 -24.40 -27.55 4.34
N LYS A 254 -25.42 -28.32 4.72
CA LYS A 254 -26.50 -27.86 5.60
C LYS A 254 -26.75 -28.91 6.65
N VAL A 255 -26.51 -28.57 7.91
CA VAL A 255 -26.57 -29.53 9.01
C VAL A 255 -27.75 -29.21 9.92
N PRO A 256 -28.67 -30.16 10.17
CA PRO A 256 -29.81 -29.91 11.05
C PRO A 256 -29.37 -29.78 12.51
N PHE A 257 -30.10 -28.98 13.30
CA PHE A 257 -29.92 -28.86 14.76
C PHE A 257 -29.96 -30.19 15.53
N THR A 258 -30.54 -31.23 14.93
CA THR A 258 -30.71 -32.55 15.53
C THR A 258 -29.55 -33.50 15.23
N ALA A 259 -28.55 -33.09 14.44
CA ALA A 259 -27.39 -33.93 14.15
C ALA A 259 -26.57 -34.17 15.43
N THR A 260 -26.12 -35.40 15.64
CA THR A 260 -25.38 -35.82 16.84
C THR A 260 -24.26 -36.77 16.48
N GLY A 261 -23.17 -36.77 17.25
CA GLY A 261 -21.99 -37.57 16.96
C GLY A 261 -21.34 -37.14 15.65
N ARG A 262 -20.49 -37.99 15.07
CA ARG A 262 -19.78 -37.66 13.83
C ARG A 262 -20.77 -37.45 12.70
N VAL A 263 -20.94 -36.19 12.32
CA VAL A 263 -22.06 -35.72 11.49
C VAL A 263 -21.96 -36.21 10.03
N GLY A 264 -20.76 -36.22 9.43
CA GLY A 264 -20.61 -36.66 8.04
C GLY A 264 -19.19 -36.56 7.51
N VAL A 265 -18.81 -37.52 6.65
CA VAL A 265 -17.54 -37.59 5.93
C VAL A 265 -17.71 -36.90 4.58
N ILE A 266 -17.62 -35.57 4.59
CA ILE A 266 -17.76 -34.73 3.39
C ILE A 266 -16.84 -35.21 2.26
N LEU A 267 -15.60 -35.58 2.57
CA LEU A 267 -14.71 -36.27 1.64
C LEU A 267 -13.68 -37.11 2.40
N GLY A 268 -13.71 -38.43 2.23
CA GLY A 268 -12.79 -39.28 2.99
C GLY A 268 -12.86 -40.76 2.67
N ASP A 269 -12.08 -41.54 3.41
CA ASP A 269 -11.98 -43.00 3.26
C ASP A 269 -12.20 -43.76 4.59
N TYR A 270 -12.87 -43.12 5.55
CA TYR A 270 -13.15 -43.73 6.83
C TYR A 270 -13.87 -45.07 6.72
N GLY A 271 -13.42 -46.03 7.53
CA GLY A 271 -14.03 -47.37 7.60
C GLY A 271 -13.79 -48.24 6.37
N LEU A 272 -13.02 -47.77 5.37
CA LEU A 272 -12.73 -48.53 4.17
C LEU A 272 -11.49 -49.43 4.33
N THR A 273 -11.54 -50.59 3.70
CA THR A 273 -10.35 -51.44 3.54
C THR A 273 -9.27 -50.67 2.78
N ASN A 274 -8.03 -50.71 3.28
CA ASN A 274 -6.89 -49.95 2.75
C ASN A 274 -7.05 -48.42 2.83
N SER A 275 -7.87 -47.92 3.77
CA SER A 275 -7.90 -46.50 4.12
C SER A 275 -6.50 -45.98 4.46
N ILE A 276 -6.16 -44.82 3.91
CA ILE A 276 -4.97 -44.03 4.24
C ILE A 276 -5.21 -43.10 5.44
N GLY A 277 -6.45 -43.08 5.95
CA GLY A 277 -6.88 -42.35 7.13
C GLY A 277 -7.01 -40.85 6.86
N VAL A 278 -7.45 -40.44 5.67
CA VAL A 278 -7.60 -39.02 5.32
C VAL A 278 -9.09 -38.70 5.23
N ASN A 279 -9.56 -37.78 6.09
CA ASN A 279 -10.95 -37.36 6.12
C ASN A 279 -11.07 -35.85 6.31
N LEU A 280 -11.87 -35.23 5.45
CA LEU A 280 -12.37 -33.87 5.58
C LEU A 280 -13.83 -34.00 5.95
N GLU A 281 -14.19 -33.60 7.16
CA GLU A 281 -15.45 -34.05 7.75
C GLU A 281 -16.05 -33.06 8.75
N LEU A 282 -17.26 -33.37 9.17
CA LEU A 282 -17.91 -32.75 10.32
C LEU A 282 -17.90 -33.72 11.49
N PHE A 283 -17.44 -33.26 12.66
CA PHE A 283 -17.23 -34.10 13.84
C PHE A 283 -18.34 -33.93 14.90
N ASP A 284 -18.11 -34.46 16.10
CA ASP A 284 -19.14 -34.70 17.13
C ASP A 284 -19.89 -33.43 17.60
N ASP A 285 -19.24 -32.26 17.57
CA ASP A 285 -19.81 -30.98 17.97
C ASP A 285 -20.26 -30.13 16.76
N GLY A 286 -20.38 -30.74 15.57
CA GLY A 286 -20.80 -30.03 14.35
C GLY A 286 -19.70 -29.19 13.71
N GLU A 287 -18.48 -29.28 14.20
CA GLU A 287 -17.31 -28.55 13.74
C GLU A 287 -16.61 -29.25 12.57
N ILE A 288 -15.95 -28.46 11.71
CA ILE A 288 -15.11 -29.02 10.66
C ILE A 288 -13.91 -29.75 11.25
N ARG A 289 -13.46 -30.80 10.57
CA ARG A 289 -12.28 -31.56 10.96
C ARG A 289 -11.42 -31.91 9.75
N PHE A 290 -10.12 -31.71 9.92
CA PHE A 290 -9.08 -32.20 9.03
C PHE A 290 -8.33 -33.33 9.73
N TYR A 291 -8.61 -34.56 9.32
CA TYR A 291 -7.99 -35.76 9.88
C TYR A 291 -6.96 -36.33 8.92
N TRP A 292 -5.70 -36.38 9.36
CA TRP A 292 -4.58 -36.87 8.56
C TRP A 292 -3.88 -38.05 9.23
N ALA A 293 -4.54 -39.20 9.24
CA ALA A 293 -4.09 -40.43 9.92
C ALA A 293 -3.75 -40.22 11.40
N GLY A 294 -4.45 -39.28 12.05
CA GLY A 294 -4.23 -38.90 13.45
C GLY A 294 -3.14 -37.86 13.67
N ASN A 295 -2.33 -37.52 12.66
CA ASN A 295 -1.28 -36.51 12.77
C ASN A 295 -1.11 -35.67 11.48
N PRO A 296 -1.70 -34.45 11.43
CA PRO A 296 -2.50 -33.82 12.47
C PRO A 296 -3.95 -34.32 12.52
N ASN A 297 -4.58 -34.11 13.66
CA ASN A 297 -6.04 -34.17 13.85
C ASN A 297 -6.51 -32.78 14.26
N LEU A 298 -7.00 -32.00 13.30
CA LEU A 298 -7.37 -30.59 13.51
C LEU A 298 -8.89 -30.48 13.55
N LEU A 299 -9.41 -29.79 14.56
CA LEU A 299 -10.83 -29.50 14.70
C LEU A 299 -11.02 -27.99 14.67
N GLY A 300 -12.11 -27.57 14.03
CA GLY A 300 -12.62 -26.20 14.07
C GLY A 300 -13.28 -25.89 15.41
N SER A 301 -13.90 -24.71 15.48
CA SER A 301 -14.60 -24.24 16.67
C SER A 301 -16.06 -23.86 16.42
N THR A 302 -16.46 -23.79 15.15
CA THR A 302 -17.80 -23.37 14.75
C THR A 302 -18.75 -24.57 14.74
N ASP A 303 -19.80 -24.52 15.55
CA ASP A 303 -20.90 -25.51 15.50
C ASP A 303 -21.81 -25.20 14.30
N LEU A 304 -21.79 -26.08 13.30
CA LEU A 304 -22.55 -25.92 12.05
C LEU A 304 -23.97 -26.48 12.12
N ARG A 305 -24.41 -27.02 13.27
CA ARG A 305 -25.75 -27.61 13.46
C ARG A 305 -26.81 -26.54 13.69
N ASP A 306 -26.96 -25.65 12.71
CA ASP A 306 -27.82 -24.47 12.80
C ASP A 306 -28.95 -24.47 11.74
N GLY A 307 -29.05 -25.53 10.94
CA GLY A 307 -30.02 -25.65 9.87
C GLY A 307 -29.80 -24.68 8.70
N SER A 308 -28.64 -24.03 8.60
CA SER A 308 -28.27 -23.12 7.53
C SER A 308 -27.25 -23.74 6.57
N TRP A 309 -27.16 -23.18 5.37
CA TRP A 309 -26.10 -23.54 4.43
C TRP A 309 -24.80 -22.82 4.80
N HIS A 310 -23.71 -23.58 4.85
CA HIS A 310 -22.36 -23.06 5.09
C HIS A 310 -21.40 -23.55 4.00
N LEU A 311 -20.46 -22.68 3.61
CA LEU A 311 -19.36 -23.04 2.74
C LEU A 311 -18.15 -23.44 3.58
N LEU A 312 -17.81 -24.72 3.55
CA LEU A 312 -16.61 -25.25 4.20
C LEU A 312 -15.45 -25.24 3.23
N THR A 313 -14.25 -24.92 3.70
CA THR A 313 -13.04 -24.99 2.88
C THR A 313 -11.84 -25.47 3.69
N TRP A 314 -11.19 -26.53 3.20
CA TRP A 314 -9.92 -27.02 3.71
C TRP A 314 -8.81 -26.73 2.72
N VAL A 315 -7.71 -26.18 3.21
CA VAL A 315 -6.54 -25.83 2.39
C VAL A 315 -5.31 -26.52 2.98
N ARG A 316 -4.58 -27.28 2.16
CA ARG A 316 -3.20 -27.68 2.43
C ARG A 316 -2.28 -26.86 1.56
N ASP A 317 -1.45 -26.02 2.17
CA ASP A 317 -0.33 -25.35 1.51
C ASP A 317 0.97 -26.09 1.85
N LYS A 318 1.39 -26.97 0.94
CA LYS A 318 2.62 -27.73 1.10
C LYS A 318 3.88 -26.86 1.02
N GLY A 319 3.86 -25.79 0.22
CA GLY A 319 5.00 -24.89 0.06
C GLY A 319 5.26 -24.06 1.32
N ALA A 320 4.20 -23.60 1.97
CA ALA A 320 4.27 -22.89 3.24
C ALA A 320 4.33 -23.81 4.47
N GLY A 321 4.06 -25.11 4.32
CA GLY A 321 3.95 -26.04 5.44
C GLY A 321 2.79 -25.68 6.35
N LYS A 322 1.62 -25.39 5.78
CA LYS A 322 0.43 -24.95 6.52
C LYS A 322 -0.83 -25.70 6.11
N VAL A 323 -1.77 -25.81 7.05
CA VAL A 323 -3.13 -26.29 6.81
C VAL A 323 -4.12 -25.31 7.41
N TYR A 324 -5.20 -25.02 6.69
CA TYR A 324 -6.24 -24.09 7.12
C TYR A 324 -7.63 -24.72 6.96
N GLY A 325 -8.54 -24.34 7.85
CA GLY A 325 -9.97 -24.58 7.73
C GLY A 325 -10.73 -23.26 7.78
N TYR A 326 -11.71 -23.10 6.89
CA TYR A 326 -12.57 -21.93 6.83
C TYR A 326 -14.05 -22.33 6.82
N VAL A 327 -14.87 -21.49 7.44
CA VAL A 327 -16.34 -21.52 7.39
C VAL A 327 -16.81 -20.17 6.87
N ASP A 328 -17.55 -20.18 5.76
CA ASP A 328 -18.08 -18.98 5.10
C ASP A 328 -17.01 -17.91 4.79
N GLY A 329 -15.80 -18.39 4.45
CA GLY A 329 -14.65 -17.55 4.16
C GLY A 329 -13.90 -17.03 5.40
N ASN A 330 -14.42 -17.26 6.61
CA ASN A 330 -13.74 -16.91 7.86
C ASN A 330 -12.84 -18.06 8.33
N PRO A 331 -11.61 -17.79 8.80
CA PRO A 331 -10.75 -18.84 9.37
C PRO A 331 -11.38 -19.46 10.61
N ASP A 332 -11.42 -20.79 10.67
CA ASP A 332 -11.92 -21.55 11.83
C ASP A 332 -10.80 -22.34 12.53
N PHE A 333 -9.79 -22.83 11.79
CA PHE A 333 -8.54 -23.30 12.37
C PHE A 333 -7.33 -23.04 11.46
N GLU A 334 -6.14 -23.01 12.07
CA GLU A 334 -4.85 -22.97 11.38
C GLU A 334 -3.87 -23.94 12.04
N TYR A 335 -3.06 -24.61 11.22
CA TYR A 335 -1.95 -25.44 11.64
C TYR A 335 -0.68 -25.06 10.89
N SER A 336 0.40 -24.91 11.65
CA SER A 336 1.74 -24.67 11.12
C SER A 336 2.62 -25.91 11.33
N GLY A 337 3.08 -26.49 10.23
CA GLY A 337 3.90 -27.68 10.20
C GLY A 337 3.74 -28.43 8.88
N ALA A 338 4.83 -28.96 8.34
CA ALA A 338 4.75 -29.88 7.21
C ALA A 338 4.02 -31.15 7.62
N ILE A 339 3.19 -31.68 6.72
CA ILE A 339 2.49 -32.96 6.88
C ILE A 339 2.89 -33.90 5.73
N ASP A 340 3.00 -35.19 6.03
CA ASP A 340 3.44 -36.20 5.08
C ASP A 340 2.50 -36.31 3.87
N ASP A 341 3.05 -36.64 2.71
CA ASP A 341 2.26 -36.97 1.53
C ASP A 341 1.53 -38.29 1.69
N LYS A 342 0.34 -38.39 1.09
CA LYS A 342 -0.43 -39.63 1.01
C LYS A 342 -0.75 -39.94 -0.45
N THR A 343 -0.95 -41.21 -0.73
CA THR A 343 -1.42 -41.70 -2.04
C THR A 343 -2.61 -42.60 -1.79
N ALA A 344 -3.80 -42.15 -2.23
CA ALA A 344 -5.01 -42.92 -2.05
C ALA A 344 -4.95 -44.19 -2.90
N VAL A 345 -5.24 -45.32 -2.26
CA VAL A 345 -5.45 -46.62 -2.93
C VAL A 345 -6.90 -47.08 -2.80
N ALA A 346 -7.57 -46.67 -1.72
CA ALA A 346 -9.01 -46.80 -1.56
C ALA A 346 -9.74 -45.66 -2.29
N ILE A 347 -10.89 -45.99 -2.85
CA ILE A 347 -11.79 -45.00 -3.45
C ILE A 347 -12.46 -44.24 -2.31
N HIS A 348 -12.24 -42.92 -2.27
CA HIS A 348 -12.88 -42.05 -1.31
C HIS A 348 -14.38 -41.92 -1.57
N ARG A 349 -15.11 -41.50 -0.55
CA ARG A 349 -16.56 -41.29 -0.59
C ARG A 349 -16.89 -39.88 -0.15
N ILE A 350 -18.07 -39.44 -0.55
CA ILE A 350 -18.75 -38.24 -0.05
C ILE A 350 -19.99 -38.75 0.68
N GLY A 351 -20.23 -38.32 1.92
CA GLY A 351 -21.45 -38.69 2.65
C GLY A 351 -21.45 -38.24 4.09
#